data_AF-A0A0S8JJ11-F1
#
_entry.id   AF-A0A0S8JJ11-F1
#
_cell.length_a   1.000
_cell.length_b   1.000
_cell.length_c   1.000
_cell.angle_alpha   90.00
_cell.angle_beta   90.00
_cell.angle_gamma   90.00
#
_symmetry.space_group_name_H-M   'P 1'
#
loop_
_entity.id
_entity.type
_entity.pdbx_description
1 polymer ?
#
loop_
_entity_poly.entity_id
_entity_poly.type
_entity_poly.pdbx_seq_one_letter_code
_entity_poly.pdbx_strand_id
1 'polypeptide(L)'
;MSPLTYLEPLLKQYEDNRDPVRAVQMKKYMKDQFDFFGIGTPARRAMMSAHIREYGWPDWSSIEEITRSLWEMNERECQSTVIDLLNRMKKKLGPDKLPLMEYLITTKSWWDTVDGVAGWLVG
;
A
#
# COMPACT_ATOMS: atom_id res chain seq x y z
N MET A 1 13.95 13.87 -1.77
CA MET A 1 12.49 14.11 -1.77
C MET A 1 11.96 13.64 -0.43
N SER A 2 11.11 14.39 0.27
CA SER A 2 10.52 13.86 1.51
C SER A 2 9.57 12.70 1.17
N PRO A 3 9.33 11.76 2.09
CA PRO A 3 8.39 10.66 1.90
C PRO A 3 6.98 11.11 1.52
N LEU A 4 6.51 12.21 2.12
CA LEU A 4 5.21 12.79 1.79
C LEU A 4 5.18 13.36 0.36
N THR A 5 6.23 14.09 -0.05
CA THR A 5 6.32 14.62 -1.43
C THR A 5 6.46 13.49 -2.47
N TYR A 6 7.04 12.34 -2.10
CA TYR A 6 7.06 11.16 -2.98
C TYR A 6 5.64 10.60 -3.19
N LEU A 7 4.82 10.53 -2.13
CA LEU A 7 3.50 9.92 -2.21
C LEU A 7 2.43 10.82 -2.84
N GLU A 8 2.56 12.14 -2.74
CA GLU A 8 1.59 13.12 -3.23
C GLU A 8 1.10 12.85 -4.67
N PRO A 9 1.97 12.65 -5.68
CA PRO A 9 1.50 12.38 -7.04
C PRO A 9 0.73 11.07 -7.17
N LEU A 10 1.13 10.02 -6.45
CA LEU A 10 0.47 8.72 -6.48
C LEU A 10 -0.92 8.79 -5.85
N LEU A 11 -1.02 9.45 -4.69
CA LEU A 11 -2.29 9.63 -3.98
C LEU A 11 -3.25 10.51 -4.77
N LYS A 12 -2.73 11.54 -5.44
CA LYS A 12 -3.51 12.33 -6.39
C LYS A 12 -4.04 11.47 -7.53
N GLN A 13 -3.25 10.56 -8.10
CA GLN A 13 -3.74 9.63 -9.12
C GLN A 13 -4.84 8.72 -8.59
N TYR A 14 -4.77 8.29 -7.33
CA TYR A 14 -5.83 7.46 -6.74
C TYR A 14 -7.12 8.26 -6.56
N GLU A 15 -7.03 9.49 -6.06
CA GLU A 15 -8.19 10.36 -5.91
C GLU A 15 -8.82 10.71 -7.27
N ASP A 16 -8.01 11.07 -8.26
CA ASP A 16 -8.48 11.40 -9.62
C ASP A 16 -9.14 10.20 -10.33
N ASN A 17 -8.88 8.97 -9.88
CA ASN A 17 -9.47 7.73 -10.39
C ASN A 17 -10.48 7.08 -9.41
N ARG A 18 -10.94 7.83 -8.41
CA ARG A 18 -11.92 7.34 -7.45
C ARG A 18 -13.22 6.96 -8.18
N ASP A 19 -13.69 5.75 -7.91
CA ASP A 19 -14.98 5.23 -8.38
C ASP A 19 -15.87 4.94 -7.15
N PRO A 20 -16.77 5.87 -6.79
CA PRO A 20 -17.64 5.71 -5.62
C PRO A 20 -18.56 4.49 -5.70
N VAL A 21 -19.00 4.11 -6.91
CA VAL A 21 -19.92 2.98 -7.11
C VAL A 21 -19.16 1.69 -6.80
N ARG A 22 -17.95 1.55 -7.33
CA ARG A 22 -17.10 0.40 -7.06
C ARG A 22 -16.57 0.38 -5.64
N ALA A 23 -16.25 1.53 -5.06
CA ALA A 23 -15.83 1.65 -3.67
C ALA A 23 -16.86 1.05 -2.70
N VAL A 24 -18.16 1.32 -2.90
CA VAL A 24 -19.23 0.72 -2.10
C VAL A 24 -19.25 -0.81 -2.23
N GLN A 25 -19.05 -1.35 -3.43
CA GLN A 25 -19.01 -2.79 -3.65
C GLN A 25 -17.80 -3.44 -2.96
N MET A 26 -16.62 -2.82 -3.06
CA MET A 26 -15.39 -3.31 -2.42
C MET A 26 -15.48 -3.23 -0.89
N LYS A 27 -16.06 -2.15 -0.37
CA LYS A 27 -16.34 -1.98 1.07
C LYS A 27 -17.25 -3.09 1.60
N LYS A 28 -18.35 -3.39 0.91
CA LYS A 28 -19.25 -4.49 1.26
C LYS A 28 -18.56 -5.85 1.23
N TYR A 29 -17.70 -6.09 0.24
CA TYR A 29 -16.89 -7.32 0.17
C TYR A 29 -15.99 -7.47 1.42
N MET A 30 -15.41 -6.37 1.89
CA MET A 30 -14.65 -6.32 3.14
C MET A 30 -15.51 -6.15 4.40
N LYS A 31 -16.80 -6.51 4.35
CA LYS A 31 -17.73 -6.43 5.50
C LYS A 31 -17.73 -5.05 6.17
N ASP A 32 -17.66 -4.01 5.35
CA ASP A 32 -17.70 -2.60 5.72
C ASP A 32 -16.59 -2.17 6.69
N GLN A 33 -15.48 -2.92 6.78
CA GLN A 33 -14.36 -2.64 7.69
C GLN A 33 -13.44 -1.51 7.22
N PHE A 34 -13.41 -1.21 5.92
CA PHE A 34 -12.46 -0.27 5.32
C PHE A 34 -13.13 0.61 4.26
N ASP A 35 -12.58 1.80 4.06
CA ASP A 35 -12.94 2.66 2.93
C ASP A 35 -12.13 2.29 1.68
N PHE A 36 -12.57 2.76 0.53
CA PHE A 36 -11.96 2.44 -0.75
C PHE A 36 -12.00 3.64 -1.69
N PHE A 37 -10.98 3.75 -2.56
CA PHE A 37 -11.07 4.58 -3.75
C PHE A 37 -11.95 3.94 -4.82
N GLY A 38 -12.10 2.61 -4.82
CA GLY A 38 -12.78 1.87 -5.88
C GLY A 38 -11.83 1.44 -6.99
N ILE A 39 -10.53 1.32 -6.72
CA ILE A 39 -9.51 1.04 -7.73
C ILE A 39 -9.18 -0.46 -7.71
N GLY A 40 -9.37 -1.11 -8.86
CA GLY A 40 -9.00 -2.51 -9.03
C GLY A 40 -7.49 -2.75 -8.99
N THR A 41 -7.08 -3.94 -8.53
CA THR A 41 -5.67 -4.36 -8.45
C THR A 41 -4.84 -4.08 -9.72
N PRO A 42 -5.31 -4.39 -10.95
CA PRO A 42 -4.52 -4.10 -12.15
C PRO A 42 -4.25 -2.60 -12.36
N ALA A 43 -5.26 -1.75 -12.14
CA ALA A 43 -5.15 -0.31 -12.28
C ALA A 43 -4.23 0.28 -11.19
N ARG A 44 -4.42 -0.13 -9.92
CA ARG A 44 -3.57 0.29 -8.79
C ARG A 44 -2.10 -0.04 -9.04
N ARG A 45 -1.81 -1.27 -9.48
CA ARG A 45 -0.44 -1.71 -9.80
C ARG A 45 0.14 -0.97 -10.99
N ALA A 46 -0.67 -0.63 -12.00
CA ALA A 46 -0.24 0.16 -13.14
C ALA A 46 0.15 1.58 -12.71
N MET A 47 -0.69 2.25 -11.92
CA MET A 47 -0.41 3.57 -11.35
C MET A 47 0.86 3.57 -10.50
N MET A 48 1.01 2.60 -9.59
CA MET A 48 2.24 2.46 -8.80
C MET A 48 3.48 2.26 -9.67
N SER A 49 3.37 1.46 -10.75
CA SER A 49 4.49 1.22 -11.65
C SER A 49 4.83 2.45 -12.50
N ALA A 50 3.83 3.22 -12.92
CA ALA A 50 4.02 4.49 -13.61
C ALA A 50 4.70 5.51 -12.69
N HIS A 51 4.23 5.61 -11.44
CA HIS A 51 4.82 6.46 -10.42
C HIS A 51 6.30 6.13 -10.16
N ILE A 52 6.65 4.86 -9.97
CA ILE A 52 8.04 4.44 -9.80
C ILE A 52 8.89 4.72 -11.04
N ARG A 53 8.32 4.64 -12.25
CA ARG A 53 9.03 4.95 -13.50
C ARG A 53 9.36 6.44 -13.61
N GLU A 54 8.47 7.30 -13.14
CA GLU A 54 8.59 8.75 -13.23
C GLU A 54 9.46 9.34 -12.10
N TYR A 55 9.21 8.93 -10.86
CA TYR A 55 9.85 9.47 -9.66
C TYR A 55 10.99 8.61 -9.11
N GLY A 56 11.19 7.42 -9.69
CA GLY A 56 12.14 6.44 -9.21
C GLY A 56 11.61 5.56 -8.06
N TRP A 57 12.45 4.62 -7.64
CA TRP A 57 12.21 3.85 -6.42
C TRP A 57 12.41 4.74 -5.20
N PRO A 58 11.60 4.57 -4.14
CA PRO A 58 11.86 5.26 -2.89
C PRO A 58 13.19 4.83 -2.29
N ASP A 59 13.89 5.79 -1.68
CA ASP A 59 15.11 5.51 -0.94
C ASP A 59 14.82 4.54 0.21
N TRP A 60 15.76 3.62 0.44
CA TRP A 60 15.60 2.62 1.49
C TRP A 60 15.50 3.24 2.89
N SER A 61 16.18 4.36 3.13
CA SER A 61 16.05 5.14 4.37
C SER A 61 14.65 5.69 4.62
N SER A 62 13.86 5.85 3.55
CA SER A 62 12.53 6.45 3.56
C SER A 62 11.41 5.41 3.52
N ILE A 63 11.74 4.13 3.33
CA ILE A 63 10.74 3.08 3.09
C ILE A 63 9.78 2.91 4.26
N GLU A 64 10.28 3.04 5.49
CA GLU A 64 9.45 2.90 6.69
C GLU A 64 8.45 4.05 6.82
N GLU A 65 8.89 5.28 6.62
CA GLU A 65 8.03 6.46 6.67
C GLU A 65 6.97 6.42 5.57
N ILE A 66 7.35 6.04 4.34
CA ILE A 66 6.42 5.84 3.21
C ILE A 66 5.39 4.76 3.55
N THR A 67 5.86 3.64 4.10
CA THR A 67 5.01 2.51 4.46
C THR A 67 3.98 2.94 5.51
N ARG A 68 4.41 3.57 6.60
CA ARG A 68 3.52 4.02 7.68
C ARG A 68 2.53 5.08 7.17
N SER A 69 3.00 6.03 6.36
CA SER A 69 2.13 7.08 5.79
C SER A 69 0.98 6.51 4.97
N LEU A 70 1.25 5.53 4.11
CA LEU A 70 0.20 4.82 3.37
C LEU A 70 -0.66 3.94 4.28
N TRP A 71 -0.06 3.30 5.29
CA TRP A 71 -0.77 2.38 6.18
C TRP A 71 -1.81 3.07 7.06
N GLU A 72 -1.56 4.32 7.43
CA GLU A 72 -2.47 5.12 8.26
C GLU A 72 -3.71 5.60 7.49
N MET A 73 -3.65 5.64 6.15
CA MET A 73 -4.78 6.06 5.31
C MET A 73 -6.03 5.20 5.50
N ASN A 74 -7.19 5.78 5.22
CA ASN A 74 -8.48 5.12 5.42
C ASN A 74 -8.77 4.10 4.31
N GLU A 75 -8.38 4.43 3.09
CA GLU A 75 -8.64 3.63 1.90
C GLU A 75 -7.74 2.40 1.82
N ARG A 76 -8.37 1.23 1.66
CA ARG A 76 -7.71 -0.08 1.69
C ARG A 76 -6.69 -0.28 0.58
N GLU A 77 -6.85 0.43 -0.54
CA GLU A 77 -5.87 0.41 -1.61
C GLU A 77 -4.49 0.92 -1.16
N CYS A 78 -4.41 1.79 -0.15
CA CYS A 78 -3.12 2.26 0.38
C CYS A 78 -2.34 1.16 1.10
N GLN A 79 -2.98 0.35 1.96
CA GLN A 79 -2.32 -0.81 2.58
C GLN A 79 -1.95 -1.86 1.52
N SER A 80 -2.80 -2.05 0.51
CA SER A 80 -2.48 -2.95 -0.60
C SER A 80 -1.26 -2.47 -1.42
N THR A 81 -1.12 -1.16 -1.59
CA THR A 81 0.05 -0.54 -2.26
C THR A 81 1.32 -0.74 -1.44
N VAL A 82 1.26 -0.63 -0.11
CA VAL A 82 2.39 -0.99 0.77
C VAL A 82 2.85 -2.42 0.51
N ILE A 83 1.93 -3.39 0.51
CA ILE A 83 2.29 -4.80 0.29
C ILE A 83 2.91 -5.01 -1.09
N ASP A 84 2.32 -4.41 -2.13
CA ASP A 84 2.87 -4.49 -3.49
C ASP A 84 4.28 -3.86 -3.58
N LEU A 85 4.50 -2.71 -2.93
CA LEU A 85 5.79 -2.02 -2.90
C LEU A 85 6.85 -2.87 -2.18
N LEU A 86 6.55 -3.34 -0.97
CA LEU A 86 7.47 -4.14 -0.17
C LEU A 86 7.78 -5.48 -0.83
N ASN A 87 6.80 -6.13 -1.45
CA ASN A 87 7.03 -7.38 -2.18
C ASN A 87 8.02 -7.19 -3.35
N ARG A 88 7.94 -6.05 -4.06
CA ARG A 88 8.93 -5.73 -5.11
C ARG A 88 10.32 -5.41 -4.55
N MET A 89 10.39 -4.90 -3.32
CA MET A 89 11.64 -4.57 -2.63
C MET A 89 12.14 -5.67 -1.69
N LYS A 90 11.51 -6.85 -1.68
CA LYS A 90 11.73 -7.88 -0.64
C LYS A 90 13.17 -8.36 -0.50
N LYS A 91 13.98 -8.30 -1.56
CA LYS A 91 15.41 -8.63 -1.50
C LYS A 91 16.22 -7.70 -0.58
N LYS A 92 15.67 -6.53 -0.25
CA LYS A 92 16.25 -5.55 0.68
C LYS A 92 15.66 -5.66 2.09
N LEU A 93 14.55 -6.40 2.28
CA LEU A 93 13.96 -6.62 3.60
C LEU A 93 14.89 -7.54 4.40
N GLY A 94 15.59 -6.96 5.38
CA GLY A 94 16.41 -7.68 6.34
C GLY A 94 15.71 -7.82 7.70
N PRO A 95 16.35 -8.52 8.65
CA PRO A 95 15.84 -8.66 10.02
C PRO A 95 15.57 -7.32 10.73
N ASP A 96 16.26 -6.24 10.31
CA ASP A 96 16.06 -4.88 10.80
C ASP A 96 14.66 -4.32 10.51
N LYS A 97 13.89 -4.96 9.61
CA LYS A 97 12.52 -4.59 9.26
C LYS A 97 11.46 -5.49 9.89
N LEU A 98 11.84 -6.45 10.74
CA LEU A 98 10.88 -7.27 11.49
C LEU A 98 9.89 -6.43 12.33
N PRO A 99 10.30 -5.35 13.04
CA PRO A 99 9.35 -4.51 13.76
C PRO A 99 8.30 -3.84 12.85
N LEU A 100 8.70 -3.52 11.60
CA LEU A 100 7.76 -3.01 10.61
C LEU A 100 6.78 -4.11 10.20
N MET A 101 7.24 -5.34 9.95
CA MET A 101 6.35 -6.45 9.58
C MET A 101 5.34 -6.78 10.68
N GLU A 102 5.79 -6.79 11.94
CA GLU A 102 4.91 -6.95 13.09
C GLU A 102 3.83 -5.87 13.11
N TYR A 103 4.23 -4.59 12.97
CA TYR A 103 3.28 -3.48 12.88
C TYR A 103 2.25 -3.66 11.76
N LEU A 104 2.65 -4.10 10.57
CA LEU A 104 1.73 -4.35 9.45
C LEU A 104 0.79 -5.53 9.70
N ILE A 105 1.23 -6.56 10.43
CA ILE A 105 0.38 -7.71 10.78
C ILE A 105 -0.64 -7.31 11.85
N THR A 106 -0.24 -6.52 12.85
CA THR A 106 -1.07 -6.22 14.03
C THR A 106 -1.93 -4.97 13.91
N THR A 107 -1.78 -4.18 12.84
CA THR A 107 -2.58 -2.97 12.60
C THR A 107 -3.30 -3.00 11.26
N LYS A 108 -4.49 -2.39 11.19
CA LYS A 108 -5.39 -2.45 10.01
C LYS A 108 -5.53 -3.90 9.50
N SER A 109 -5.56 -4.85 10.44
CA SER A 109 -5.44 -6.28 10.17
C SER A 109 -6.70 -6.86 9.57
N TRP A 110 -6.54 -7.58 8.47
CA TRP A 110 -7.57 -8.40 7.85
C TRP A 110 -6.89 -9.44 6.96
N TRP A 111 -7.61 -10.48 6.55
CA TRP A 111 -7.02 -11.61 5.82
C TRP A 111 -6.26 -11.16 4.56
N ASP A 112 -6.75 -10.15 3.83
CA ASP A 112 -6.14 -9.67 2.59
C ASP A 112 -4.75 -9.05 2.80
N THR A 113 -4.51 -8.39 3.95
CA THR A 113 -3.18 -7.85 4.26
C THR A 113 -2.30 -8.84 4.99
N VAL A 114 -2.84 -9.60 5.96
CA VAL A 114 -2.07 -10.57 6.74
C VAL A 114 -1.53 -11.67 5.84
N ASP A 115 -2.35 -12.20 4.92
CA ASP A 115 -1.92 -13.24 3.97
C ASP A 115 -0.79 -12.72 3.07
N GLY A 116 -0.85 -11.45 2.66
CA GLY A 116 0.20 -10.80 1.86
C GLY A 116 1.51 -10.60 2.61
N VAL A 117 1.45 -10.13 3.86
CA VAL A 117 2.65 -9.92 4.68
C VAL A 117 3.29 -11.27 5.06
N ALA A 118 2.50 -12.20 5.59
CA ALA A 118 2.99 -13.51 6.01
C ALA A 118 3.49 -14.34 4.82
N GLY A 119 2.74 -14.37 3.71
CA GLY A 119 3.06 -15.21 2.57
C GLY A 119 4.19 -14.70 1.67
N TRP A 120 4.41 -13.38 1.59
CA TRP A 120 5.39 -12.82 0.65
C TRP A 120 6.58 -12.11 1.29
N LEU A 121 6.42 -11.57 2.51
CA LEU A 121 7.42 -10.71 3.13
C LEU A 121 8.18 -11.39 4.27
N VAL A 122 7.56 -12.37 4.95
CA VAL A 122 8.13 -13.07 6.11
C VAL A 122 8.44 -14.56 5.83
N GLY A 123 7.76 -15.17 4.85
CA GLY A 123 7.92 -16.58 4.48
C GLY A 123 9.14 -16.92 3.63
#